data_AF-A0A1Y0H788-F1
#
_entry.id   AF-A0A1Y0H788-F1
#
_cell.length_a   1.000
_cell.length_b   1.000
_cell.length_c   1.000
_cell.angle_alpha   90.00
_cell.angle_beta   90.00
_cell.angle_gamma   90.00
#
_symmetry.space_group_name_H-M   'P 1'
#
loop_
_entity.id
_entity.type
_entity.pdbx_description
1 polymer ?
#
loop_
_entity_poly.entity_id
_entity_poly.type
_entity_poly.pdbx_seq_one_letter_code
_entity_poly.pdbx_strand_id
1 'polypeptide(L)'
;MLRRLRPYYKMEAANVVMVPLIACVAVLADPAGVIRPAMIAAMVATSFLLVVGTIAWKMVVDGLEGNRATERTWVPRLDAARWPSLALILIALVLTGMEAAQTLPAWPGSLIAATILLVLAILEYINYYHYQLQHFDHAADFARLMSGRGFRRSHLSRAIAAWKAAKKERV
;
A
#
# COMPACT_ATOMS: atom_id res chain seq x y z
N MET A 1 -8.03 17.43 -14.03
CA MET A 1 -7.13 16.38 -13.50
C MET A 1 -6.67 16.68 -12.07
N LEU A 2 -6.00 17.82 -11.79
CA LEU A 2 -5.56 18.24 -10.44
C LEU A 2 -6.66 18.27 -9.36
N ARG A 3 -7.87 18.74 -9.69
CA ARG A 3 -9.00 18.85 -8.75
C ARG A 3 -9.52 17.50 -8.23
N ARG A 4 -9.23 16.38 -8.92
CA ARG A 4 -9.56 15.00 -8.48
C ARG A 4 -8.43 14.32 -7.69
N LEU A 5 -7.19 14.80 -7.80
CA LEU A 5 -6.01 14.16 -7.18
C LEU A 5 -5.68 14.71 -5.79
N ARG A 6 -6.01 15.98 -5.51
CA ARG A 6 -5.85 16.59 -4.18
C ARG A 6 -6.61 15.89 -3.04
N PRO A 7 -7.86 15.41 -3.19
CA PRO A 7 -8.50 14.65 -2.12
C PRO A 7 -7.84 13.27 -1.90
N TYR A 8 -7.13 12.74 -2.90
CA TYR A 8 -6.64 11.36 -2.88
C TYR A 8 -5.52 11.16 -1.86
N TYR A 9 -4.48 12.01 -1.86
CA TYR A 9 -3.41 11.88 -0.85
C TYR A 9 -3.93 12.14 0.56
N LYS A 10 -4.98 12.97 0.72
CA LYS A 10 -5.63 13.20 2.02
C LYS A 10 -6.42 11.98 2.49
N MET A 11 -7.05 11.28 1.55
CA MET A 11 -7.74 10.02 1.81
C MET A 11 -6.76 8.94 2.23
N GLU A 12 -5.64 8.77 1.50
CA GLU A 12 -4.57 7.84 1.90
C GLU A 12 -4.03 8.17 3.30
N ALA A 13 -3.75 9.45 3.57
CA ALA A 13 -3.30 9.90 4.88
C ALA A 13 -4.32 9.62 6.00
N ALA A 14 -5.61 9.80 5.72
CA ALA A 14 -6.67 9.44 6.67
C ALA A 14 -6.73 7.93 6.89
N ASN A 15 -6.58 7.14 5.82
CA ASN A 15 -6.62 5.68 5.87
C ASN A 15 -5.49 5.08 6.70
N VAL A 16 -4.33 5.75 6.80
CA VAL A 16 -3.23 5.34 7.70
C VAL A 16 -3.73 5.10 9.12
N VAL A 17 -4.70 5.90 9.59
CA VAL A 17 -5.29 5.77 10.93
C VAL A 17 -6.65 5.06 10.89
N MET A 18 -7.49 5.39 9.90
CA MET A 18 -8.85 4.87 9.85
C MET A 18 -8.90 3.36 9.61
N VAL A 19 -8.07 2.81 8.72
CA VAL A 19 -8.06 1.37 8.41
C VAL A 19 -7.70 0.52 9.64
N PRO A 20 -6.57 0.78 10.35
CA PRO A 20 -6.27 0.03 11.57
C PRO A 20 -7.30 0.28 12.67
N LEU A 21 -7.84 1.50 12.81
CA LEU A 21 -8.86 1.81 13.81
C LEU A 21 -10.16 1.04 13.56
N ILE A 22 -10.65 0.99 12.32
CA ILE A 22 -11.85 0.23 11.93
C ILE A 22 -11.64 -1.25 12.24
N ALA A 23 -10.45 -1.80 11.94
CA ALA A 23 -10.13 -3.19 12.26
C ALA A 23 -10.17 -3.45 13.78
N CYS A 24 -9.58 -2.57 14.59
CA CYS A 24 -9.65 -2.65 16.05
C CYS A 24 -11.09 -2.61 16.57
N VAL A 25 -11.88 -1.64 16.11
CA VAL A 25 -13.29 -1.50 16.52
C VAL A 25 -14.09 -2.73 16.11
N ALA A 26 -13.89 -3.25 14.90
CA ALA A 26 -14.61 -4.44 14.42
C ALA A 26 -14.30 -5.68 15.25
N VAL A 27 -13.04 -5.89 15.66
CA VAL A 27 -12.66 -7.02 16.51
C VAL A 27 -13.15 -6.84 17.94
N LEU A 28 -13.01 -5.64 18.51
CA LEU A 28 -13.40 -5.34 19.89
C LEU A 28 -14.92 -5.14 20.09
N ALA A 29 -15.70 -5.08 19.00
CA ALA A 29 -17.15 -5.08 19.08
C ALA A 29 -17.72 -6.44 19.54
N ASP A 30 -16.96 -7.52 19.37
CA ASP A 30 -17.26 -8.83 19.95
C ASP A 30 -16.75 -8.87 21.40
N PRO A 31 -17.58 -9.24 22.41
CA PRO A 31 -17.13 -9.42 23.79
C PRO A 31 -15.97 -10.41 23.98
N ALA A 32 -15.82 -11.39 23.07
CA ALA A 32 -14.70 -12.33 23.05
C ALA A 32 -13.52 -11.85 22.19
N GLY A 33 -13.63 -10.66 21.60
CA GLY A 33 -12.65 -10.04 20.72
C GLY A 33 -11.34 -9.72 21.42
N VAL A 34 -10.23 -10.20 20.86
CA VAL A 34 -8.88 -9.94 21.38
C VAL A 34 -7.97 -9.50 20.25
N ILE A 35 -7.26 -8.40 20.43
CA ILE A 35 -6.21 -7.97 19.50
C ILE A 35 -5.00 -8.87 19.68
N ARG A 36 -4.64 -9.61 18.63
CA ARG A 36 -3.51 -10.56 18.64
C ARG A 36 -2.30 -10.02 17.86
N PRO A 37 -1.09 -10.57 18.11
CA PRO A 37 0.13 -10.12 17.43
C PRO A 37 0.05 -10.14 15.90
N ALA A 38 -0.64 -11.11 15.29
CA ALA A 38 -0.80 -11.17 13.83
C ALA A 38 -1.53 -9.94 13.29
N MET A 39 -2.63 -9.55 13.95
CA MET A 39 -3.40 -8.36 13.60
C MET A 39 -2.55 -7.09 13.73
N ILE A 40 -1.80 -6.94 14.82
CA ILE A 40 -0.90 -5.79 15.04
C ILE A 40 0.14 -5.71 13.92
N ALA A 41 0.78 -6.82 13.57
CA ALA A 41 1.76 -6.85 12.49
C ALA A 41 1.15 -6.47 11.13
N ALA A 42 -0.04 -6.99 10.82
CA ALA A 42 -0.77 -6.65 9.59
C ALA A 42 -1.20 -5.17 9.57
N MET A 43 -1.64 -4.61 10.70
CA MET A 43 -1.95 -3.18 10.83
C MET A 43 -0.72 -2.31 10.56
N VAL A 44 0.43 -2.65 11.14
CA VAL A 44 1.69 -1.91 10.94
C VAL A 44 2.12 -1.99 9.48
N ALA A 45 2.09 -3.17 8.86
CA ALA A 45 2.43 -3.34 7.45
C ALA A 45 1.52 -2.51 6.53
N THR A 46 0.22 -2.56 6.77
CA THR A 46 -0.79 -1.79 6.01
C THR A 46 -0.58 -0.29 6.17
N SER A 47 -0.47 0.19 7.41
CA SER A 47 -0.31 1.61 7.71
C SER A 47 0.98 2.18 7.11
N PHE A 48 2.07 1.41 7.17
CA PHE A 48 3.34 1.79 6.55
C PHE A 48 3.20 1.98 5.04
N LEU A 49 2.50 1.07 4.35
CA LEU A 49 2.28 1.17 2.91
C LEU A 49 1.31 2.29 2.52
N LEU A 50 0.32 2.60 3.34
CA LEU A 50 -0.55 3.77 3.16
C LEU A 50 0.24 5.09 3.33
N VAL A 51 1.24 5.13 4.20
CA VAL A 51 2.18 6.27 4.29
C VAL A 51 3.02 6.38 3.02
N VAL A 52 3.58 5.28 2.53
CA VAL A 52 4.29 5.23 1.24
C VAL A 52 3.39 5.77 0.12
N GLY A 53 2.13 5.33 0.09
CA GLY A 53 1.13 5.78 -0.86
C GLY A 53 0.81 7.26 -0.78
N THR A 54 0.63 7.78 0.44
CA THR A 54 0.42 9.21 0.71
C THR A 54 1.54 10.06 0.12
N ILE A 55 2.80 9.67 0.37
CA ILE A 55 3.97 10.39 -0.15
C ILE A 55 4.05 10.28 -1.67
N ALA A 56 3.83 9.08 -2.23
CA ALA A 56 3.84 8.86 -3.68
C ALA A 56 2.78 9.73 -4.39
N TRP A 57 1.57 9.80 -3.85
CA TRP A 57 0.51 10.66 -4.40
C TRP A 57 0.81 12.14 -4.24
N LYS A 58 1.38 12.54 -3.11
CA LYS A 58 1.85 13.91 -2.92
C LYS A 58 2.90 14.30 -3.96
N MET A 59 3.85 13.42 -4.28
CA MET A 59 4.83 13.67 -5.35
C MET A 59 4.17 13.89 -6.71
N VAL A 60 3.16 13.08 -7.05
CA VAL A 60 2.40 13.25 -8.30
C VAL A 60 1.68 14.61 -8.33
N VAL A 61 1.06 15.02 -7.22
CA VAL A 61 0.40 16.34 -7.12
C VAL A 61 1.41 17.47 -7.25
N ASP A 62 2.49 17.43 -6.46
CA ASP A 62 3.55 18.44 -6.47
C ASP A 62 4.19 18.54 -7.88
N GLY A 63 4.40 17.42 -8.57
CA GLY A 63 4.92 17.38 -9.95
C GLY A 63 3.98 18.00 -10.97
N LEU A 64 2.66 17.83 -10.83
CA LEU A 64 1.65 18.50 -11.66
C LEU A 64 1.56 20.01 -11.37
N GLU A 65 1.95 20.44 -10.16
CA GLU A 65 2.10 21.85 -9.78
C GLU A 65 3.46 22.43 -10.21
N GLY A 66 4.29 21.66 -10.93
CA GLY A 66 5.59 22.07 -11.45
C GLY A 66 6.76 21.89 -10.47
N ASN A 67 6.50 21.41 -9.26
CA ASN A 67 7.53 21.21 -8.23
C ASN A 67 8.21 19.84 -8.35
N ARG A 68 9.22 19.75 -9.22
CA ARG A 68 10.05 18.54 -9.38
C ARG A 68 11.05 18.31 -8.25
N ALA A 69 11.18 19.22 -7.28
CA ALA A 69 12.10 19.05 -6.16
C ALA A 69 11.61 17.96 -5.19
N THR A 70 10.29 17.81 -5.04
CA THR A 70 9.69 16.75 -4.22
C THR A 70 10.09 15.35 -4.73
N GLU A 71 10.10 15.13 -6.05
CA GLU A 71 10.49 13.84 -6.62
C GLU A 71 11.95 13.47 -6.30
N ARG A 72 12.87 14.42 -6.46
CA ARG A 72 14.30 14.19 -6.17
C ARG A 72 14.54 13.79 -4.71
N THR A 73 13.77 14.36 -3.79
CA THR A 73 13.88 14.09 -2.35
C THR A 73 13.30 12.73 -1.99
N TRP A 74 12.13 12.38 -2.51
CA TRP A 74 11.39 11.22 -2.01
C TRP A 74 11.62 9.93 -2.80
N VAL A 75 11.93 9.99 -4.10
CA VAL A 75 12.17 8.76 -4.91
C VAL A 75 13.22 7.83 -4.28
N PRO A 76 14.41 8.29 -3.84
CA PRO A 76 15.40 7.39 -3.25
C PRO A 76 14.93 6.76 -1.93
N ARG A 77 14.20 7.54 -1.11
CA ARG A 77 13.65 7.07 0.18
C ARG A 77 12.55 6.04 -0.03
N LEU A 78 11.69 6.24 -1.02
CA LEU A 78 10.62 5.32 -1.35
C LEU A 78 11.15 4.04 -2.04
N ASP A 79 12.22 4.13 -2.85
CA ASP A 79 12.92 2.93 -3.35
C ASP A 79 13.54 2.13 -2.20
N ALA A 80 14.17 2.79 -1.23
CA ALA A 80 14.69 2.14 -0.03
C ALA A 80 13.58 1.53 0.85
N ALA A 81 12.42 2.20 0.98
CA ALA A 81 11.26 1.74 1.73
C ALA A 81 10.65 0.44 1.19
N ARG A 82 11.04 0.00 -0.02
CA ARG A 82 10.63 -1.28 -0.60
C ARG A 82 11.01 -2.46 0.31
N TRP A 83 12.22 -2.44 0.85
CA TRP A 83 12.73 -3.54 1.67
C TRP A 83 12.03 -3.62 3.04
N PRO A 84 11.90 -2.52 3.80
CA PRO A 84 11.05 -2.50 4.99
C PRO A 84 9.59 -2.93 4.71
N SER A 85 9.00 -2.49 3.59
CA SER A 85 7.64 -2.90 3.22
C SER A 85 7.53 -4.41 3.07
N LEU A 86 8.47 -5.02 2.34
CA LEU A 86 8.50 -6.46 2.13
C LEU A 86 8.74 -7.22 3.45
N ALA A 87 9.66 -6.73 4.29
CA ALA A 87 9.93 -7.32 5.60
C ALA A 87 8.69 -7.31 6.50
N LEU A 88 7.97 -6.17 6.57
CA LEU A 88 6.73 -6.05 7.34
C LEU A 88 5.64 -7.00 6.83
N ILE A 89 5.48 -7.13 5.50
CA ILE A 89 4.55 -8.09 4.90
C ILE A 89 4.92 -9.52 5.29
N LEU A 90 6.20 -9.90 5.21
CA LEU A 90 6.64 -11.26 5.55
C LEU A 90 6.44 -11.56 7.04
N ILE A 91 6.72 -10.61 7.93
CA ILE A 91 6.46 -10.75 9.37
C ILE A 91 4.96 -10.95 9.61
N ALA A 92 4.12 -10.10 9.02
CA ALA A 92 2.66 -10.21 9.14
C ALA A 92 2.14 -11.54 8.59
N LEU A 93 2.68 -12.01 7.46
CA LEU A 93 2.34 -13.30 6.86
C LEU A 93 2.68 -14.48 7.79
N VAL A 94 3.89 -14.50 8.35
CA VAL A 94 4.32 -15.56 9.28
C VAL A 94 3.44 -15.58 10.52
N LEU A 95 3.22 -14.42 11.15
CA LEU A 95 2.40 -14.35 12.37
C LEU A 95 0.93 -14.72 12.11
N THR A 96 0.38 -14.31 10.96
CA THR A 96 -0.99 -14.70 10.55
C THR A 96 -1.07 -16.21 10.30
N GLY A 97 -0.06 -16.80 9.65
CA GLY A 97 0.01 -18.24 9.44
C GLY A 97 0.12 -19.04 10.74
N MET A 98 0.92 -18.55 11.71
CA MET A 98 1.03 -19.15 13.04
C MET A 98 -0.29 -19.09 13.81
N GLU A 99 -0.98 -17.96 13.78
CA GLU A 99 -2.30 -17.81 14.40
C GLU A 99 -3.33 -18.74 13.74
N ALA A 100 -3.34 -18.81 12.40
CA ALA A 100 -4.22 -19.71 11.65
C ALA A 100 -3.99 -21.18 12.03
N ALA A 101 -2.73 -21.62 12.13
CA ALA A 101 -2.40 -22.99 12.50
C ALA A 101 -2.90 -23.38 13.91
N GLN A 102 -3.05 -22.41 14.82
CA GLN A 102 -3.50 -22.64 16.20
C GLN A 102 -5.01 -22.50 16.38
N THR A 103 -5.67 -21.74 15.51
CA THR A 103 -7.07 -21.31 15.73
C THR A 103 -8.04 -21.87 14.71
N LEU A 104 -7.56 -22.38 13.57
CA LEU A 104 -8.43 -23.07 12.63
C LEU A 104 -8.98 -24.36 13.24
N PRO A 105 -10.27 -24.68 12.99
CA PRO A 105 -11.17 -24.04 12.02
C PRO A 105 -12.01 -22.85 12.55
N ALA A 106 -11.79 -22.35 13.76
CA ALA A 106 -12.69 -21.42 14.45
C ALA A 106 -12.70 -19.97 13.93
N TRP A 107 -11.80 -19.59 13.01
CA TRP A 107 -11.71 -18.25 12.38
C TRP A 107 -12.05 -17.07 13.32
N PRO A 108 -11.25 -16.82 14.37
CA PRO A 108 -11.50 -15.71 15.28
C PRO A 108 -11.43 -14.36 14.54
N GLY A 109 -12.17 -13.36 15.03
CA GLY A 109 -12.23 -12.03 14.40
C GLY A 109 -10.84 -11.39 14.20
N SER A 110 -9.89 -11.64 15.10
CA SER A 110 -8.50 -11.21 14.98
C SER A 110 -7.79 -11.80 13.76
N LEU A 111 -8.01 -13.07 13.45
CA LEU A 111 -7.42 -13.76 12.31
C LEU A 111 -8.04 -13.27 10.99
N ILE A 112 -9.37 -13.04 10.99
CA ILE A 112 -10.07 -12.46 9.83
C ILE A 112 -9.52 -11.06 9.56
N ALA A 113 -9.43 -10.21 10.58
CA ALA A 113 -8.88 -8.86 10.46
C ALA A 113 -7.41 -8.86 10.01
N ALA A 114 -6.57 -9.71 10.61
CA ALA A 114 -5.17 -9.87 10.22
C ALA A 114 -5.03 -10.28 8.74
N THR A 115 -5.83 -11.25 8.30
CA THR A 115 -5.86 -11.71 6.90
C THR A 115 -6.25 -10.59 5.95
N ILE A 116 -7.35 -9.86 6.23
CA ILE A 116 -7.82 -8.76 5.38
C ILE A 116 -6.77 -7.65 5.29
N LEU A 117 -6.21 -7.24 6.42
CA LEU A 117 -5.16 -6.21 6.46
C LEU A 117 -3.88 -6.67 5.74
N LEU A 118 -3.47 -7.92 5.91
CA LEU A 118 -2.32 -8.47 5.20
C LEU A 118 -2.54 -8.47 3.69
N VAL A 119 -3.73 -8.87 3.22
CA VAL A 119 -4.08 -8.80 1.80
C VAL A 119 -4.03 -7.35 1.33
N LEU A 120 -4.59 -6.41 2.08
CA LEU A 120 -4.54 -4.98 1.74
C LEU A 120 -3.09 -4.47 1.66
N ALA A 121 -2.22 -4.83 2.60
CA ALA A 121 -0.80 -4.48 2.55
C ALA A 121 -0.12 -5.06 1.30
N ILE A 122 -0.35 -6.33 0.97
CA ILE A 122 0.20 -6.94 -0.25
C ILE A 122 -0.28 -6.20 -1.50
N LEU A 123 -1.57 -5.89 -1.56
CA LEU A 123 -2.17 -5.13 -2.66
C LEU A 123 -1.54 -3.74 -2.77
N GLU A 124 -1.35 -3.02 -1.68
CA GLU A 124 -0.70 -1.70 -1.69
C GLU A 124 0.77 -1.80 -2.12
N TYR A 125 1.50 -2.82 -1.68
CA TYR A 125 2.88 -3.03 -2.13
C TYR A 125 2.96 -3.27 -3.64
N ILE A 126 2.08 -4.12 -4.18
CA ILE A 126 1.99 -4.34 -5.64
C ILE A 126 1.57 -3.04 -6.33
N ASN A 127 0.58 -2.34 -5.77
CA ASN A 127 0.02 -1.09 -6.27
C ASN A 127 1.10 -0.01 -6.48
N TYR A 128 2.00 0.14 -5.49
CA TYR A 128 3.01 1.18 -5.52
C TYR A 128 4.32 0.76 -6.20
N TYR A 129 4.78 -0.49 -6.07
CA TYR A 129 6.08 -0.89 -6.61
C TYR A 129 6.02 -1.55 -7.99
N HIS A 130 4.87 -2.09 -8.39
CA HIS A 130 4.74 -2.88 -9.61
C HIS A 130 3.68 -2.31 -10.57
N TYR A 131 2.41 -2.37 -10.21
CA TYR A 131 1.26 -2.13 -11.10
C TYR A 131 0.22 -1.26 -10.44
N GLN A 132 -0.34 -0.28 -11.15
CA GLN A 132 -1.37 0.58 -10.57
C GLN A 132 -2.72 -0.16 -10.49
N LEU A 133 -3.14 -0.57 -9.29
CA LEU A 133 -4.38 -1.33 -9.04
C LEU A 133 -5.55 -0.41 -8.64
N GLN A 134 -5.33 0.59 -7.79
CA GLN A 134 -6.40 1.45 -7.24
C GLN A 134 -7.08 2.38 -8.26
N HIS A 135 -6.59 2.50 -9.50
CA HIS A 135 -7.19 3.35 -10.55
C HIS A 135 -7.89 2.53 -11.66
N PHE A 136 -8.21 1.26 -11.40
CA PHE A 136 -8.89 0.39 -12.37
C PHE A 136 -10.36 0.75 -12.70
N ASP A 137 -10.84 1.92 -12.27
CA ASP A 137 -12.20 2.43 -12.57
C ASP A 137 -12.34 3.07 -13.96
N HIS A 138 -11.34 3.00 -14.83
CA HIS A 138 -11.44 3.54 -16.19
C HIS A 138 -11.67 2.42 -17.20
N ALA A 139 -12.78 2.50 -17.94
CA ALA A 139 -13.11 1.58 -19.04
C ALA A 139 -11.97 1.43 -20.06
N ALA A 140 -11.12 2.46 -20.20
CA ALA A 140 -9.91 2.42 -21.02
C ALA A 140 -8.80 1.50 -20.47
N ASP A 141 -8.65 1.39 -19.14
CA ASP A 141 -7.66 0.49 -18.53
C ASP A 141 -8.16 -0.96 -18.54
N PHE A 142 -9.47 -1.20 -18.39
CA PHE A 142 -10.07 -2.52 -18.63
C PHE A 142 -9.98 -2.94 -20.11
N ALA A 143 -10.25 -2.02 -21.05
CA ALA A 143 -10.08 -2.27 -22.49
C ALA A 143 -8.62 -2.57 -22.86
N ARG A 144 -7.63 -1.95 -22.20
CA ARG A 144 -6.21 -2.28 -22.39
C ARG A 144 -5.82 -3.65 -21.85
N LEU A 145 -6.42 -4.05 -20.73
CA LEU A 145 -6.23 -5.40 -20.18
C LEU A 145 -6.78 -6.45 -21.15
N MET A 146 -8.02 -6.22 -21.63
CA MET A 146 -8.70 -7.05 -22.62
C MET A 146 -8.00 -7.04 -23.99
N SER A 147 -7.29 -5.96 -24.34
CA SER A 147 -6.49 -5.89 -25.57
C SER A 147 -5.10 -6.51 -25.44
N GLY A 148 -4.81 -7.25 -24.35
CA GLY A 148 -3.53 -7.94 -24.14
C GLY A 148 -2.33 -7.04 -23.81
N ARG A 149 -2.55 -5.74 -23.56
CA ARG A 149 -1.45 -4.78 -23.25
C ARG A 149 -1.06 -4.77 -21.76
N GLY A 150 -1.76 -5.53 -20.93
CA GLY A 150 -1.45 -5.75 -19.51
C GLY A 150 -1.65 -4.53 -18.60
N PHE A 151 -1.22 -4.67 -17.35
CA PHE A 151 -1.34 -3.65 -16.30
C PHE A 151 -0.39 -2.46 -16.52
N ARG A 152 -0.85 -1.24 -16.21
CA ARG A 152 0.00 -0.05 -16.24
C ARG A 152 0.99 -0.06 -15.07
N ARG A 153 2.27 0.23 -15.32
CA ARG A 153 3.25 0.46 -14.24
C ARG A 153 2.82 1.63 -13.37
N SER A 154 2.97 1.46 -12.06
CA SER A 154 2.64 2.48 -11.07
C SER A 154 3.41 3.78 -11.30
N HIS A 155 2.89 4.89 -10.77
CA HIS A 155 3.58 6.19 -10.83
C HIS A 155 4.95 6.13 -10.14
N LEU A 156 5.02 5.54 -8.94
CA LEU A 156 6.25 5.40 -8.18
C LEU A 156 7.27 4.49 -8.90
N SER A 157 6.84 3.36 -9.45
CA SER A 157 7.73 2.45 -10.21
C SER A 157 8.38 3.14 -11.41
N ARG A 158 7.61 3.97 -12.14
CA ARG A 158 8.13 4.78 -13.24
C ARG A 158 9.11 5.86 -12.77
N ALA A 159 8.80 6.53 -11.66
CA ALA A 159 9.69 7.55 -11.08
C ALA A 159 11.03 6.95 -10.61
N ILE A 160 11.00 5.78 -9.96
CA ILE A 160 12.19 5.03 -9.55
C ILE A 160 13.02 4.62 -10.77
N ALA A 161 12.38 4.10 -11.83
CA ALA A 161 13.07 3.71 -13.06
C ALA A 161 13.76 4.89 -13.74
N ALA A 162 13.06 6.03 -13.86
CA ALA A 162 13.62 7.26 -14.43
C ALA A 162 14.80 7.80 -13.61
N TRP A 163 14.67 7.79 -12.27
CA TRP A 163 15.75 8.19 -11.37
C TRP A 163 16.99 7.29 -11.49
N LYS A 164 16.79 5.96 -11.57
CA LYS A 164 17.89 4.99 -11.77
C LYS A 164 18.60 5.19 -13.12
N ALA A 165 17.86 5.44 -14.19
CA ALA A 165 18.43 5.75 -15.51
C ALA A 165 19.27 7.04 -15.47
N ALA A 166 18.71 8.13 -14.94
CA ALA A 166 19.41 9.40 -14.83
C ALA A 166 20.65 9.35 -13.90
N LYS A 167 20.65 8.46 -12.89
CA LYS A 167 21.83 8.22 -12.06
C LYS A 167 22.93 7.47 -12.83
N LYS A 168 22.55 6.50 -13.67
CA LYS A 168 23.49 5.70 -14.46
C LYS A 168 24.22 6.54 -15.52
N GLU A 169 23.59 7.58 -16.06
CA GLU A 169 24.19 8.50 -17.04
C GLU A 169 25.19 9.50 -16.43
N ARG A 170 25.27 9.59 -15.10
CA ARG A 170 26.16 10.53 -14.37
C ARG A 170 27.39 9.88 -13.76
N VAL A 171 27.51 8.56 -13.89
CA VAL A 171 28.64 7.74 -13.41
C VAL A 171 29.40 7.26 -14.63
#